data_AF-A0A1U7VQ34-F1
#
_entry.id   AF-A0A1U7VQ34-F1
#
_cell.length_a   1.000
_cell.length_b   1.000
_cell.length_c   1.000
_cell.angle_alpha   90.00
_cell.angle_beta   90.00
_cell.angle_gamma   90.00
#
_symmetry.space_group_name_H-M   'P 1'
#
loop_
_entity.id
_entity.type
_entity.pdbx_description
1 polymer ?
#
loop_
_entity_poly.entity_id
_entity_poly.type
_entity_poly.pdbx_seq_one_letter_code
_entity_poly.pdbx_strand_id
1 'polypeptide(L)'
;MVNVSLLIGAIISWAIMWPMIEAKKGDWYSDHLSASSLHCIQGYRVFIAIAMMFGDGLFHFAYMLVVTALSFQKRKEEDESGEESLEDYDTKRKNEYSLKDQIPIWAAIGGYVGIAVISIIVVPIIFHSLKWYHILVAYVIAPVLAFCNSYGSGLTDWSLASYYGKIAILTFSYWVGLQNGGVIAGLASCGLVMSILDTASGLMGDFKAGYLTLTSPRSMFFSQVIGTAMGCVITPLVFWIFHSAYKLGDPEGSYPAPYALMYL
;
A
#
# COMPACT_ATOMS: atom_id res chain seq x y z
N MET A 1 1.43 19.02 -14.81
CA MET A 1 0.93 17.96 -15.72
C MET A 1 -0.20 17.14 -15.12
N VAL A 2 -0.12 16.68 -13.87
CA VAL A 2 -1.14 15.83 -13.22
C VAL A 2 -2.55 16.45 -13.24
N ASN A 3 -2.69 17.73 -12.90
CA ASN A 3 -4.00 18.42 -12.91
C ASN A 3 -4.63 18.50 -14.30
N VAL A 4 -3.82 18.62 -15.36
CA VAL A 4 -4.31 18.68 -16.75
C VAL A 4 -4.76 17.29 -17.21
N SER A 5 -4.01 16.25 -16.85
CA SER A 5 -4.41 14.86 -17.11
C SER A 5 -5.71 14.50 -16.38
N LEU A 6 -5.85 14.88 -15.11
CA LEU A 6 -7.09 14.72 -14.34
C LEU A 6 -8.26 15.46 -14.98
N LEU A 7 -8.05 16.70 -15.43
CA LEU A 7 -9.09 17.49 -16.10
C LEU A 7 -9.54 16.83 -17.41
N ILE A 8 -8.59 16.42 -18.25
CA ILE A 8 -8.88 15.74 -19.52
C ILE A 8 -9.61 14.41 -19.26
N GLY A 9 -9.14 13.63 -18.27
CA GLY A 9 -9.80 12.39 -17.86
C GLY A 9 -11.23 12.63 -17.38
N ALA A 10 -11.46 13.68 -16.59
CA ALA A 10 -12.79 14.07 -16.14
C ALA A 10 -13.69 14.49 -17.31
N ILE A 11 -13.17 15.28 -18.27
CA ILE A 11 -13.90 15.69 -19.48
C ILE A 11 -14.28 14.46 -20.31
N ILE A 12 -13.33 13.57 -20.60
CA ILE A 12 -13.61 12.37 -21.40
C ILE A 12 -14.63 11.45 -20.68
N SER A 13 -14.47 11.27 -19.37
CA SER A 13 -15.37 10.45 -18.55
C SER A 13 -16.79 11.01 -18.54
N TRP A 14 -16.96 12.29 -18.19
CA TRP A 14 -18.29 12.91 -18.04
C TRP A 14 -18.93 13.39 -19.34
N ALA A 15 -18.16 13.86 -20.32
CA ALA A 15 -18.73 14.40 -21.56
C ALA A 15 -18.96 13.33 -22.64
N ILE A 16 -18.22 12.21 -22.59
CA ILE A 16 -18.27 11.18 -23.65
C ILE A 16 -18.68 9.84 -23.09
N MET A 17 -17.93 9.30 -22.11
CA MET A 17 -18.10 7.92 -21.67
C MET A 17 -19.45 7.68 -20.96
N TRP A 18 -19.81 8.50 -19.95
CA TRP A 18 -21.08 8.33 -19.22
C TRP A 18 -22.32 8.55 -20.09
N PRO A 19 -22.42 9.61 -20.90
CA PRO A 19 -23.57 9.81 -21.79
C PRO A 19 -23.75 8.68 -22.79
N MET A 20 -22.68 8.10 -23.32
CA MET A 20 -22.75 6.95 -24.24
C MET A 20 -23.29 5.69 -23.55
N ILE A 21 -22.90 5.44 -22.29
CA ILE A 21 -23.40 4.30 -21.51
C ILE A 21 -24.86 4.53 -21.09
N GLU A 22 -25.23 5.77 -20.74
CA GLU A 22 -26.61 6.15 -20.43
C GLU A 22 -27.54 6.02 -21.64
N ALA A 23 -27.06 6.33 -22.85
CA ALA A 23 -27.81 6.14 -24.09
C ALA A 23 -28.12 4.66 -24.42
N LYS A 24 -27.48 3.70 -23.72
CA LYS A 24 -27.74 2.24 -23.85
C LYS A 24 -28.64 1.68 -22.75
N LYS A 25 -29.31 2.55 -21.99
CA LYS A 25 -30.34 2.16 -21.02
C LYS A 25 -31.46 1.37 -21.72
N GLY A 26 -31.85 0.23 -21.15
CA GLY A 26 -32.85 -0.68 -21.72
C GLY A 26 -32.26 -1.87 -22.50
N ASP A 27 -31.12 -1.67 -23.17
CA ASP A 27 -30.40 -2.75 -23.88
C ASP A 27 -29.31 -3.41 -23.01
N TRP A 28 -28.52 -2.59 -22.31
CA TRP A 28 -27.37 -3.07 -21.51
C TRP A 28 -27.70 -3.26 -20.03
N TYR A 29 -28.68 -2.53 -19.52
CA TYR A 29 -29.17 -2.64 -18.15
C TYR A 29 -30.63 -2.19 -18.08
N SER A 30 -31.39 -2.80 -17.15
CA SER A 30 -32.84 -2.63 -17.02
C SER A 30 -33.25 -1.19 -16.70
N ASP A 31 -34.29 -0.67 -17.35
CA ASP A 31 -34.77 0.71 -17.11
C ASP A 31 -35.45 0.89 -15.75
N HIS A 32 -35.98 -0.20 -15.20
CA HIS A 32 -36.91 -0.21 -14.07
C HIS A 32 -36.23 -0.05 -12.71
N LEU A 33 -34.89 -0.17 -12.66
CA LEU A 33 -34.11 -0.03 -11.42
C LEU A 33 -33.55 1.39 -11.29
N SER A 34 -33.56 1.90 -10.05
CA SER A 34 -32.94 3.17 -9.67
C SER A 34 -31.50 3.26 -10.18
N ALA A 35 -31.08 4.45 -10.61
CA ALA A 35 -29.70 4.74 -11.04
C ALA A 35 -28.65 4.46 -9.93
N SER A 36 -29.07 4.42 -8.67
CA SER A 36 -28.22 4.04 -7.52
C SER A 36 -28.00 2.53 -7.37
N SER A 37 -28.72 1.69 -8.12
CA SER A 37 -28.60 0.24 -8.04
C SER A 37 -27.35 -0.26 -8.77
N LEU A 38 -26.65 -1.23 -8.15
CA LEU A 38 -25.47 -1.90 -8.69
C LEU A 38 -25.74 -2.67 -9.99
N HIS A 39 -27.00 -2.98 -10.29
CA HIS A 39 -27.42 -3.61 -11.56
C HIS A 39 -27.72 -2.57 -12.66
N CYS A 40 -27.54 -1.28 -12.39
CA CYS A 40 -27.82 -0.17 -13.28
C CYS A 40 -26.50 0.59 -13.59
N ILE A 41 -26.59 1.89 -13.93
CA ILE A 41 -25.43 2.73 -14.27
C ILE A 41 -24.33 2.75 -13.18
N GLN A 42 -24.71 2.59 -11.91
CA GLN A 42 -23.77 2.52 -10.80
C GLN A 42 -22.86 1.29 -10.86
N GLY A 43 -23.36 0.16 -11.37
CA GLY A 43 -22.53 -1.03 -11.60
C GLY A 43 -21.39 -0.76 -12.57
N TYR A 44 -21.69 -0.12 -13.70
CA TYR A 44 -20.67 0.28 -14.67
C TYR A 44 -19.64 1.24 -14.06
N ARG A 45 -20.08 2.20 -13.24
CA ARG A 45 -19.17 3.10 -12.48
C ARG A 45 -18.22 2.32 -11.58
N VAL A 46 -18.75 1.39 -10.80
CA VAL A 46 -17.97 0.60 -9.84
C VAL A 46 -17.03 -0.37 -10.55
N PHE A 47 -17.50 -1.18 -11.50
CA PHE A 47 -16.66 -2.18 -12.18
C PHE A 47 -15.58 -1.55 -13.06
N ILE A 48 -15.88 -0.47 -13.77
CA ILE A 48 -14.87 0.25 -14.57
C ILE A 48 -13.82 0.88 -13.62
N ALA A 49 -14.24 1.43 -12.49
CA ALA A 49 -13.30 1.96 -11.49
C ALA A 49 -12.41 0.86 -10.89
N ILE A 50 -12.97 -0.31 -10.54
CA ILE A 50 -12.20 -1.45 -10.03
C ILE A 50 -11.21 -1.95 -11.09
N ALA A 51 -11.64 -2.08 -12.35
CA ALA A 51 -10.79 -2.52 -13.45
C ALA A 51 -9.63 -1.55 -13.70
N MET A 52 -9.90 -0.24 -13.74
CA MET A 52 -8.86 0.79 -13.84
C MET A 52 -7.91 0.74 -12.65
N MET A 53 -8.45 0.64 -11.43
CA MET A 53 -7.66 0.60 -10.21
C MET A 53 -6.75 -0.64 -10.15
N PHE A 54 -7.23 -1.78 -10.62
CA PHE A 54 -6.45 -3.00 -10.72
C PHE A 54 -5.38 -2.91 -11.82
N GLY A 55 -5.74 -2.42 -13.01
CA GLY A 55 -4.80 -2.24 -14.10
C GLY A 55 -3.67 -1.28 -13.74
N ASP A 56 -4.00 -0.17 -13.09
CA ASP A 56 -3.04 0.81 -12.59
C ASP A 56 -2.12 0.22 -11.51
N GLY A 57 -2.69 -0.54 -10.56
CA GLY A 57 -1.91 -1.22 -9.53
C GLY A 57 -0.96 -2.28 -10.11
N LEU A 58 -1.43 -3.08 -11.07
CA LEU A 58 -0.64 -4.12 -11.73
C LEU A 58 0.47 -3.53 -12.62
N PHE A 59 0.17 -2.45 -13.35
CA PHE A 59 1.16 -1.75 -14.15
C PHE A 59 2.31 -1.21 -13.28
N HIS A 60 1.97 -0.49 -12.21
CA HIS A 60 2.97 0.08 -11.31
C HIS A 60 3.75 -1.00 -10.55
N PHE A 61 3.10 -2.10 -10.16
CA PHE A 61 3.76 -3.28 -9.61
C PHE A 61 4.82 -3.85 -10.56
N ALA A 62 4.43 -4.14 -11.81
CA ALA A 62 5.32 -4.70 -12.82
C ALA A 62 6.46 -3.72 -13.18
N TYR A 63 6.13 -2.44 -13.35
CA TYR A 63 7.10 -1.39 -13.63
C TYR A 63 8.18 -1.33 -12.55
N MET A 64 7.80 -1.34 -11.27
CA MET A 64 8.77 -1.29 -10.17
C MET A 64 9.63 -2.54 -10.06
N LEU A 65 9.06 -3.73 -10.33
CA LEU A 65 9.86 -4.95 -10.41
C LEU A 65 10.91 -4.87 -11.52
N VAL A 66 10.54 -4.37 -12.70
CA VAL A 66 11.46 -4.21 -13.83
C VAL A 66 12.54 -3.18 -13.51
N VAL A 67 12.18 -2.00 -12.98
CA VAL A 67 13.15 -0.97 -12.59
C VAL A 67 14.12 -1.49 -11.54
N THR A 68 13.61 -2.22 -10.54
CA THR A 68 14.46 -2.84 -9.50
C THR A 68 15.39 -3.90 -10.11
N ALA A 69 14.88 -4.78 -10.97
CA ALA A 69 15.71 -5.80 -11.61
C ALA A 69 16.82 -5.20 -12.49
N LEU A 70 16.48 -4.18 -13.28
CA LEU A 70 17.44 -3.49 -14.15
C LEU A 70 18.48 -2.72 -13.35
N SER A 71 18.10 -2.08 -12.24
CA SER A 71 19.05 -1.35 -11.41
C SER A 71 20.04 -2.30 -10.71
N PHE A 72 19.59 -3.49 -10.32
CA PHE A 72 20.46 -4.54 -9.79
C PHE A 72 21.43 -5.07 -10.84
N GLN A 73 20.97 -5.31 -12.07
CA GLN A 73 21.84 -5.73 -13.17
C GLN A 73 22.90 -4.67 -13.47
N LYS A 74 22.49 -3.41 -13.61
CA LYS A 74 23.41 -2.31 -13.89
C LYS A 74 24.47 -2.15 -12.79
N ARG A 75 24.07 -2.26 -11.52
CA ARG A 75 25.02 -2.16 -10.40
C ARG A 75 26.01 -3.33 -10.36
N LYS A 76 25.56 -4.53 -10.75
CA LYS A 76 26.44 -5.69 -10.88
C LYS A 76 27.46 -5.50 -12.03
N GLU A 77 27.04 -4.91 -13.14
CA GLU A 77 27.95 -4.56 -14.25
C GLU A 77 28.96 -3.48 -13.84
N GLU A 78 28.55 -2.48 -13.05
CA GLU A 78 29.43 -1.45 -12.50
C GLU A 78 30.44 -2.02 -11.47
N ASP A 79 30.04 -2.99 -10.64
CA ASP A 79 30.95 -3.70 -9.73
C ASP A 79 31.96 -4.60 -10.49
N GLU A 80 31.55 -5.20 -11.62
CA GLU A 80 32.41 -6.06 -12.46
C GLU A 80 33.34 -5.26 -13.39
N SER A 81 32.96 -4.05 -13.82
CA SER A 81 33.79 -3.20 -14.67
C SER A 81 34.96 -2.52 -13.94
N GLY A 82 34.98 -2.60 -12.60
CA GLY A 82 36.08 -2.07 -11.78
C GLY A 82 36.24 -0.55 -11.88
N GLU A 83 35.21 0.17 -12.31
CA GLU A 83 35.17 1.63 -12.20
C GLU A 83 35.06 1.98 -10.72
N GLU A 84 36.20 2.09 -10.03
CA GLU A 84 36.30 2.80 -8.76
C GLU A 84 35.82 4.23 -9.02
N SER A 85 34.52 4.46 -8.83
CA SER A 85 34.01 5.82 -8.67
C SER A 85 34.87 6.44 -7.57
N LEU A 86 35.47 7.61 -7.84
CA LEU A 86 36.17 8.41 -6.84
C LEU A 86 35.15 8.76 -5.75
N GLU A 87 34.95 7.85 -4.79
CA GLU A 87 34.02 8.05 -3.70
C GLU A 87 34.54 9.24 -2.90
N ASP A 88 33.78 10.33 -2.98
CA ASP A 88 34.04 11.57 -2.26
C ASP A 88 34.32 11.28 -0.77
N TYR A 89 35.27 12.01 -0.18
CA TYR A 89 35.66 11.83 1.22
C TYR A 89 34.45 11.92 2.16
N ASP A 90 33.48 12.76 1.80
CA ASP A 90 32.24 12.96 2.55
C ASP A 90 31.33 11.71 2.49
N THR A 91 31.31 11.00 1.36
CA THR A 91 30.60 9.72 1.20
C THR A 91 31.26 8.60 2.02
N LYS A 92 32.59 8.50 2.00
CA LYS A 92 33.34 7.54 2.83
C LYS A 92 33.07 7.74 4.31
N ARG A 93 33.06 9.00 4.77
CA ARG A 93 32.77 9.36 6.16
C ARG A 93 31.35 8.96 6.55
N LYS A 94 30.35 9.27 5.73
CA LYS A 94 28.94 8.90 5.99
C LYS A 94 28.75 7.37 6.04
N ASN A 95 29.39 6.63 5.15
CA ASN A 95 29.38 5.16 5.15
C ASN A 95 30.00 4.58 6.44
N GLU A 96 31.13 5.11 6.90
CA GLU A 96 31.80 4.63 8.12
C GLU A 96 30.92 4.80 9.36
N TYR A 97 30.29 5.97 9.54
CA TYR A 97 29.37 6.22 10.65
C TYR A 97 28.11 5.35 10.57
N SER A 98 27.54 5.17 9.37
CA SER A 98 26.33 4.36 9.16
C SER A 98 26.57 2.86 9.42
N LEU A 99 27.68 2.32 8.92
CA LEU A 99 28.04 0.90 9.08
C LEU A 99 28.40 0.54 10.53
N LYS A 100 29.04 1.47 11.26
CA LYS A 100 29.42 1.25 12.66
C LYS A 100 28.21 1.10 13.59
N ASP A 101 27.11 1.78 13.27
CA ASP A 101 25.87 1.77 14.05
C ASP A 101 24.74 0.94 13.41
N GLN A 102 25.08 0.01 12.51
CA GLN A 102 24.06 -0.84 11.88
C GLN A 102 23.37 -1.76 12.90
N ILE A 103 22.08 -2.01 12.69
CA ILE A 103 21.30 -2.96 13.48
C ILE A 103 21.78 -4.37 13.11
N PRO A 104 22.16 -5.21 14.09
CA PRO A 104 22.63 -6.56 13.79
C PRO A 104 21.52 -7.36 13.09
N ILE A 105 21.87 -8.01 11.98
CA ILE A 105 20.94 -8.76 11.12
C ILE A 105 20.16 -9.81 11.93
N TRP A 106 20.82 -10.47 12.89
CA TRP A 106 20.19 -11.45 13.78
C TRP A 106 19.05 -10.84 14.62
N ALA A 107 19.20 -9.61 15.10
CA ALA A 107 18.15 -8.93 15.84
C ALA A 107 16.99 -8.52 14.92
N ALA A 108 17.28 -8.10 13.69
CA ALA A 108 16.25 -7.77 12.70
C ALA A 108 15.44 -9.02 12.29
N ILE A 109 16.09 -10.14 12.00
CA ILE A 109 15.43 -11.41 11.67
C ILE A 109 14.63 -11.91 12.88
N GLY A 110 15.23 -11.93 14.07
CA GLY A 110 14.55 -12.37 15.29
C GLY A 110 13.34 -11.51 15.63
N GLY A 111 13.45 -10.19 15.53
CA GLY A 111 12.35 -9.24 15.74
C GLY A 111 11.23 -9.43 14.72
N TYR A 112 11.58 -9.58 13.44
CA TYR A 112 10.62 -9.84 12.38
C TYR A 112 9.84 -11.13 12.61
N VAL A 113 10.54 -12.24 12.88
CA VAL A 113 9.91 -13.54 13.14
C VAL A 113 9.03 -13.48 14.39
N GLY A 114 9.50 -12.82 15.47
CA GLY A 114 8.72 -12.66 16.70
C GLY A 114 7.42 -11.89 16.47
N ILE A 115 7.48 -10.74 15.78
CA ILE A 115 6.30 -9.92 15.48
C ILE A 115 5.37 -10.64 14.48
N ALA A 116 5.92 -11.36 13.50
CA ALA A 116 5.14 -12.15 12.55
C ALA A 116 4.34 -13.25 13.27
N VAL A 117 4.95 -13.98 14.21
CA VAL A 117 4.26 -15.01 15.00
C VAL A 117 3.11 -14.40 15.82
N ILE A 118 3.35 -13.26 16.48
CA ILE A 118 2.30 -12.55 17.22
C ILE A 118 1.15 -12.17 16.29
N SER A 119 1.45 -11.61 15.11
CA SER A 119 0.44 -11.22 14.12
C SER A 119 -0.37 -12.40 13.58
N ILE A 120 0.29 -13.54 13.29
CA ILE A 120 -0.36 -14.78 12.85
C ILE A 120 -1.38 -15.29 13.88
N ILE A 121 -1.15 -15.03 15.17
CA ILE A 121 -2.07 -15.43 16.26
C ILE A 121 -3.16 -14.38 16.48
N VAL A 122 -2.81 -13.09 16.55
CA VAL A 122 -3.73 -12.02 16.96
C VAL A 122 -4.69 -11.63 15.86
N VAL A 123 -4.24 -11.53 14.61
CA VAL A 123 -5.08 -11.03 13.51
C VAL A 123 -6.27 -11.96 13.21
N PRO A 124 -6.16 -13.31 13.24
CA PRO A 124 -7.32 -14.18 13.09
C PRO A 124 -8.34 -14.08 14.23
N ILE A 125 -7.93 -13.64 15.42
CA ILE A 125 -8.82 -13.41 16.56
C ILE A 125 -9.67 -12.15 16.33
N ILE A 126 -9.07 -11.12 15.74
CA ILE A 126 -9.77 -9.87 15.41
C ILE A 126 -10.62 -10.04 14.15
N PHE A 127 -10.07 -10.67 13.11
CA PHE A 127 -10.70 -10.88 11.82
C PHE A 127 -10.82 -12.38 11.55
N HIS A 128 -11.89 -13.00 12.06
CA HIS A 128 -12.12 -14.45 11.90
C HIS A 128 -12.13 -14.94 10.44
N SER A 129 -12.43 -14.06 9.48
CA SER A 129 -12.36 -14.37 8.03
C SER A 129 -10.92 -14.61 7.53
N LEU A 130 -9.89 -14.07 8.21
CA LEU A 130 -8.48 -14.32 7.90
C LEU A 130 -7.93 -15.45 8.77
N LYS A 131 -7.81 -16.64 8.19
CA LYS A 131 -7.15 -17.77 8.86
C LYS A 131 -5.63 -17.56 8.93
N TRP A 132 -4.99 -18.18 9.91
CA TRP A 132 -3.54 -18.09 10.18
C TRP A 132 -2.65 -18.31 8.93
N TYR A 133 -3.03 -19.23 8.03
CA TYR A 133 -2.25 -19.53 6.83
C TYR A 133 -2.26 -18.38 5.79
N HIS A 134 -3.33 -17.59 5.71
CA HIS A 134 -3.37 -16.41 4.83
C HIS A 134 -2.34 -15.38 5.28
N ILE A 135 -2.25 -15.20 6.59
CA ILE A 135 -1.34 -14.25 7.23
C ILE A 135 0.10 -14.73 7.10
N LEU A 136 0.34 -16.02 7.31
CA LEU A 136 1.65 -16.62 7.07
C LEU A 136 2.13 -16.35 5.65
N VAL A 137 1.29 -16.58 4.63
CA VAL A 137 1.63 -16.29 3.22
C VAL A 137 1.91 -14.81 3.02
N ALA A 138 1.09 -13.92 3.60
CA ALA A 138 1.33 -12.48 3.53
C ALA A 138 2.70 -12.09 4.12
N TYR A 139 3.07 -12.63 5.28
CA TYR A 139 4.38 -12.38 5.89
C TYR A 139 5.53 -13.03 5.11
N VAL A 140 5.35 -14.16 4.43
CA VAL A 140 6.42 -14.72 3.58
C VAL A 140 6.70 -13.81 2.37
N ILE A 141 5.66 -13.24 1.77
CA ILE A 141 5.78 -12.38 0.58
C ILE A 141 6.20 -10.94 0.94
N ALA A 142 5.78 -10.46 2.11
CA ALA A 142 5.95 -9.08 2.54
C ALA A 142 7.40 -8.55 2.50
N PRO A 143 8.46 -9.28 2.92
CA PRO A 143 9.84 -8.78 2.86
C PRO A 143 10.30 -8.48 1.44
N VAL A 144 9.93 -9.32 0.47
CA VAL A 144 10.29 -9.11 -0.95
C VAL A 144 9.62 -7.83 -1.45
N LEU A 145 8.32 -7.68 -1.18
CA LEU A 145 7.57 -6.49 -1.59
C LEU A 145 8.05 -5.23 -0.86
N ALA A 146 8.36 -5.33 0.43
CA ALA A 146 8.87 -4.23 1.26
C ALA A 146 10.24 -3.77 0.76
N PHE A 147 11.10 -4.72 0.38
CA PHE A 147 12.38 -4.42 -0.24
C PHE A 147 12.20 -3.69 -1.57
N CYS A 148 11.41 -4.23 -2.50
CA CYS A 148 11.15 -3.58 -3.79
C CYS A 148 10.52 -2.18 -3.61
N ASN A 149 9.56 -2.03 -2.70
CA ASN A 149 8.88 -0.76 -2.45
C ASN A 149 9.83 0.27 -1.83
N SER A 150 10.59 -0.10 -0.80
CA SER A 150 11.54 0.81 -0.14
C SER A 150 12.70 1.20 -1.05
N TYR A 151 13.23 0.26 -1.84
CA TYR A 151 14.25 0.54 -2.84
C TYR A 151 13.75 1.53 -3.89
N GLY A 152 12.55 1.25 -4.43
CA GLY A 152 11.86 2.12 -5.36
C GLY A 152 11.65 3.52 -4.82
N SER A 153 11.01 3.61 -3.66
CA SER A 153 10.75 4.88 -3.00
C SER A 153 12.03 5.62 -2.62
N GLY A 154 13.14 4.92 -2.33
CA GLY A 154 14.42 5.55 -2.07
C GLY A 154 15.01 6.28 -3.29
N LEU A 155 14.70 5.80 -4.51
CA LEU A 155 15.13 6.37 -5.78
C LEU A 155 14.16 7.41 -6.34
N THR A 156 12.86 7.14 -6.25
CA THR A 156 11.81 7.96 -6.89
C THR A 156 11.09 8.90 -5.93
N ASP A 157 11.35 8.80 -4.63
CA ASP A 157 10.64 9.50 -3.56
C ASP A 157 9.13 9.19 -3.51
N TRP A 158 8.73 8.03 -4.04
CA TRP A 158 7.32 7.63 -4.15
C TRP A 158 7.07 6.20 -3.63
N SER A 159 6.18 6.06 -2.63
CA SER A 159 5.71 4.77 -2.12
C SER A 159 4.57 4.21 -2.97
N LEU A 160 4.67 2.94 -3.33
CA LEU A 160 3.64 2.20 -4.06
C LEU A 160 2.73 1.37 -3.13
N ALA A 161 2.84 1.50 -1.81
CA ALA A 161 2.12 0.66 -0.86
C ALA A 161 0.61 0.54 -1.14
N SER A 162 -0.04 1.65 -1.52
CA SER A 162 -1.46 1.67 -1.89
C SER A 162 -1.79 0.74 -3.06
N TYR A 163 -0.92 0.64 -4.06
CA TYR A 163 -1.11 -0.25 -5.20
C TYR A 163 -1.01 -1.72 -4.80
N TYR A 164 0.00 -2.06 -3.99
CA TYR A 164 0.13 -3.42 -3.43
C TYR A 164 -1.07 -3.77 -2.53
N GLY A 165 -1.56 -2.80 -1.74
CA GLY A 165 -2.75 -2.95 -0.91
C GLY A 165 -3.98 -3.31 -1.75
N LYS A 166 -4.23 -2.60 -2.85
CA LYS A 166 -5.34 -2.86 -3.76
C LYS A 166 -5.27 -4.26 -4.40
N ILE A 167 -4.08 -4.72 -4.77
CA ILE A 167 -3.87 -6.09 -5.25
C ILE A 167 -4.19 -7.08 -4.12
N ALA A 168 -3.73 -6.82 -2.90
CA ALA A 168 -4.00 -7.67 -1.74
C ALA A 168 -5.51 -7.79 -1.45
N ILE A 169 -6.28 -6.69 -1.56
CA ILE A 169 -7.75 -6.74 -1.41
C ILE A 169 -8.32 -7.84 -2.30
N LEU A 170 -8.03 -7.80 -3.61
CA LEU A 170 -8.63 -8.73 -4.57
C LEU A 170 -8.12 -10.16 -4.37
N THR A 171 -6.83 -10.36 -4.16
CA THR A 171 -6.24 -11.69 -4.00
C THR A 171 -6.79 -12.40 -2.75
N PHE A 172 -6.81 -11.73 -1.59
CA PHE A 172 -7.30 -12.32 -0.35
C PHE A 172 -8.84 -12.39 -0.31
N SER A 173 -9.55 -11.43 -0.91
CA SER A 173 -11.02 -11.51 -1.02
C SER A 173 -11.44 -12.71 -1.86
N TYR A 174 -10.77 -12.92 -2.99
CA TYR A 174 -11.03 -14.07 -3.86
C TYR A 174 -10.69 -15.39 -3.16
N TRP A 175 -9.55 -15.45 -2.46
CA TRP A 175 -9.10 -16.67 -1.80
C TRP A 175 -10.01 -17.10 -0.63
N VAL A 176 -10.49 -16.15 0.17
CA VAL A 176 -11.42 -16.45 1.28
C VAL A 176 -12.83 -16.75 0.76
N GLY A 177 -13.25 -16.07 -0.30
CA GLY A 177 -14.56 -16.21 -0.92
C GLY A 177 -15.65 -15.40 -0.21
N LEU A 178 -16.68 -15.02 -0.96
CA LEU A 178 -17.73 -14.11 -0.49
C LEU A 178 -18.49 -14.67 0.74
N GLN A 179 -18.79 -15.97 0.73
CA GLN A 179 -19.55 -16.65 1.78
C GLN A 179 -18.82 -16.70 3.13
N ASN A 180 -17.49 -16.60 3.13
CA ASN A 180 -16.66 -16.66 4.35
C ASN A 180 -16.20 -15.26 4.82
N GLY A 181 -16.80 -14.18 4.28
CA GLY A 181 -16.43 -12.81 4.62
C GLY A 181 -15.21 -12.29 3.85
N GLY A 182 -15.09 -12.66 2.57
CA GLY A 182 -13.98 -12.25 1.69
C GLY A 182 -13.73 -10.74 1.67
N VAL A 183 -14.78 -9.92 1.73
CA VAL A 183 -14.64 -8.45 1.76
C VAL A 183 -13.87 -7.96 3.00
N ILE A 184 -14.23 -8.49 4.18
CA ILE A 184 -13.55 -8.17 5.45
C ILE A 184 -12.11 -8.66 5.39
N ALA A 185 -11.89 -9.86 4.88
CA ALA A 185 -10.55 -10.42 4.72
C ALA A 185 -9.67 -9.61 3.76
N GLY A 186 -10.23 -9.16 2.63
CA GLY A 186 -9.55 -8.29 1.67
C GLY A 186 -9.14 -6.96 2.28
N LEU A 187 -10.07 -6.27 2.96
CA LEU A 187 -9.79 -4.99 3.62
C LEU A 187 -8.74 -5.13 4.73
N ALA A 188 -8.86 -6.16 5.57
CA ALA A 188 -7.88 -6.41 6.64
C ALA A 188 -6.50 -6.77 6.08
N SER A 189 -6.43 -7.61 5.04
CA SER A 189 -5.17 -7.96 4.38
C SER A 189 -4.53 -6.77 3.67
N CYS A 190 -5.33 -5.87 3.10
CA CYS A 190 -4.85 -4.61 2.53
C CYS A 190 -4.23 -3.71 3.60
N GLY A 191 -4.93 -3.51 4.72
CA GLY A 191 -4.40 -2.73 5.84
C GLY A 191 -3.08 -3.32 6.35
N LEU A 192 -2.99 -4.65 6.44
CA LEU A 192 -1.76 -5.35 6.83
C LEU A 192 -0.61 -5.09 5.83
N VAL A 193 -0.84 -5.35 4.53
CA VAL A 193 0.19 -5.20 3.49
C VAL A 193 0.62 -3.74 3.36
N MET A 194 -0.32 -2.80 3.29
CA MET A 194 0.00 -1.36 3.23
C MET A 194 0.82 -0.93 4.43
N SER A 195 0.43 -1.31 5.66
CA SER A 195 1.15 -0.93 6.87
C SER A 195 2.60 -1.41 6.85
N ILE A 196 2.86 -2.63 6.38
CA ILE A 196 4.23 -3.17 6.28
C ILE A 196 5.03 -2.37 5.24
N LEU A 197 4.45 -2.15 4.06
CA LEU A 197 5.13 -1.51 2.93
C LEU A 197 5.39 -0.02 3.15
N ASP A 198 4.42 0.71 3.72
CA ASP A 198 4.57 2.13 4.06
C ASP A 198 5.57 2.32 5.20
N THR A 199 5.55 1.44 6.22
CA THR A 199 6.54 1.53 7.31
C THR A 199 7.95 1.27 6.80
N ALA A 200 8.13 0.28 5.92
CA ALA A 200 9.43 -0.01 5.30
C ALA A 200 9.93 1.14 4.40
N SER A 201 9.02 1.74 3.61
CA SER A 201 9.32 2.89 2.77
C SER A 201 9.69 4.13 3.58
N GLY A 202 8.91 4.41 4.64
CA GLY A 202 9.18 5.51 5.56
C GLY A 202 10.52 5.34 6.28
N LEU A 203 10.80 4.14 6.81
CA LEU A 203 12.07 3.83 7.47
C LEU A 203 13.26 4.04 6.51
N MET A 204 13.12 3.69 5.24
CA MET A 204 14.16 3.96 4.23
C MET A 204 14.38 5.46 4.03
N GLY A 205 13.30 6.25 3.99
CA GLY A 205 13.37 7.72 3.95
C GLY A 205 14.09 8.29 5.17
N ASP A 206 13.75 7.81 6.37
CA ASP A 206 14.36 8.21 7.63
C ASP A 206 15.85 7.84 7.68
N PHE A 207 16.22 6.66 7.20
CA PHE A 207 17.62 6.25 7.08
C PHE A 207 18.40 7.07 6.06
N LYS A 208 17.79 7.45 4.93
CA LYS A 208 18.42 8.34 3.94
C LYS A 208 18.64 9.73 4.56
N ALA A 209 17.66 10.27 5.27
CA ALA A 209 17.80 11.54 6.00
C ALA A 209 18.85 11.44 7.12
N GLY A 210 18.87 10.33 7.87
CA GLY A 210 19.86 10.05 8.90
C GLY A 210 21.28 9.97 8.34
N TYR A 211 21.46 9.29 7.21
CA TYR A 211 22.72 9.20 6.48
C TYR A 211 23.24 10.58 6.03
N LEU A 212 22.36 11.45 5.54
CA LEU A 212 22.72 12.81 5.13
C LEU A 212 23.05 13.72 6.32
N THR A 213 22.39 13.52 7.47
CA THR A 213 22.58 14.33 8.69
C THR A 213 23.63 13.75 9.65
N LEU A 214 24.27 12.63 9.30
CA LEU A 214 25.19 11.88 10.17
C LEU A 214 24.53 11.42 11.49
N THR A 215 23.20 11.24 11.49
CA THR A 215 22.47 10.71 12.64
C THR A 215 22.56 9.18 12.67
N SER A 216 22.66 8.58 13.85
CA SER A 216 22.81 7.13 13.98
C SER A 216 21.56 6.37 13.51
N PRO A 217 21.70 5.32 12.66
CA PRO A 217 20.57 4.50 12.19
C PRO A 217 19.78 3.84 13.32
N ARG A 218 20.44 3.45 14.41
CA ARG A 218 19.78 2.90 15.61
C ARG A 218 18.82 3.90 16.23
N SER A 219 19.22 5.17 16.39
CA SER A 219 18.37 6.21 16.96
C SER A 219 17.11 6.42 16.11
N MET A 220 17.27 6.47 14.79
CA MET A 220 16.15 6.57 13.84
C MET A 220 15.18 5.40 13.99
N PHE A 221 15.70 4.16 13.99
CA PHE A 221 14.87 2.97 14.17
C PHE A 221 14.08 3.00 15.50
N PHE A 222 14.73 3.31 16.63
CA PHE A 222 14.04 3.40 17.91
C PHE A 222 13.00 4.53 17.94
N SER A 223 13.27 5.68 17.32
CA SER A 223 12.29 6.76 17.23
C SER A 223 11.05 6.32 16.44
N GLN A 224 11.22 5.56 15.36
CA GLN A 224 10.10 5.05 14.58
C GLN A 224 9.31 4.00 15.37
N VAL A 225 9.97 3.09 16.09
CA VAL A 225 9.30 2.12 16.97
C VAL A 225 8.45 2.82 18.03
N ILE A 226 8.99 3.86 18.67
CA ILE A 226 8.24 4.65 19.67
C ILE A 226 7.07 5.38 19.00
N GLY A 227 7.29 6.00 17.84
CA GLY A 227 6.25 6.68 17.07
C GLY A 227 5.12 5.74 16.67
N THR A 228 5.44 4.54 16.18
CA THR A 228 4.46 3.49 15.85
C THR A 228 3.70 3.05 17.10
N ALA A 229 4.37 2.82 18.22
CA ALA A 229 3.72 2.43 19.48
C ALA A 229 2.73 3.49 19.98
N MET A 230 3.12 4.77 19.93
CA MET A 230 2.21 5.88 20.23
C MET A 230 1.04 5.94 19.26
N GLY A 231 1.30 5.75 17.96
CA GLY A 231 0.27 5.72 16.91
C GLY A 231 -0.77 4.62 17.13
N CYS A 232 -0.36 3.44 17.58
CA CYS A 232 -1.27 2.34 17.92
C CYS A 232 -2.27 2.70 19.04
N VAL A 233 -1.94 3.66 19.91
CA VAL A 233 -2.84 4.13 20.98
C VAL A 233 -3.64 5.36 20.54
N ILE A 234 -2.98 6.35 19.92
CA ILE A 234 -3.60 7.63 19.56
C ILE A 234 -4.60 7.44 18.42
N THR A 235 -4.28 6.65 17.38
CA THR A 235 -5.14 6.50 16.20
C THR A 235 -6.52 5.91 16.55
N PRO A 236 -6.64 4.81 17.31
CA PRO A 236 -7.95 4.30 17.72
C PRO A 236 -8.73 5.28 18.60
N LEU A 237 -8.07 6.04 19.48
CA LEU A 237 -8.73 7.04 20.32
C LEU A 237 -9.33 8.17 19.49
N VAL A 238 -8.57 8.68 18.51
CA VAL A 238 -9.06 9.71 17.58
C VAL A 238 -10.22 9.15 16.75
N PHE A 239 -10.09 7.93 16.22
CA PHE A 239 -11.18 7.27 15.49
C PHE A 239 -12.45 7.13 16.35
N TRP A 240 -12.32 6.74 17.62
CA TRP A 240 -13.43 6.60 18.55
C TRP A 240 -14.16 7.92 18.81
N ILE A 241 -13.41 9.02 18.96
CA ILE A 241 -13.97 10.37 19.10
C ILE A 241 -14.78 10.74 17.86
N PHE A 242 -14.22 10.55 16.66
CA PHE A 242 -14.93 10.83 15.41
C PHE A 242 -16.17 9.95 15.23
N HIS A 243 -16.07 8.66 15.55
CA HIS A 243 -17.17 7.72 15.46
C HIS A 243 -18.31 8.04 16.44
N SER A 244 -17.97 8.56 17.63
CA SER A 244 -18.97 8.97 18.63
C SER A 244 -19.63 10.32 18.29
N ALA A 245 -18.87 11.24 17.68
CA ALA A 245 -19.34 12.58 17.35
C ALA A 245 -20.15 12.65 16.04
N TYR A 246 -19.84 11.79 15.07
CA TYR A 246 -20.45 11.82 13.74
C TYR A 246 -20.92 10.44 13.28
N LYS A 247 -22.03 10.41 12.54
CA LYS A 247 -22.45 9.21 11.80
C LYS A 247 -21.56 9.02 10.57
N LEU A 248 -20.50 8.24 10.75
CA LEU A 248 -19.59 7.87 9.66
C LEU A 248 -20.28 6.94 8.67
N GLY A 249 -20.22 7.26 7.37
CA GLY A 249 -20.76 6.41 6.30
C GLY A 249 -22.24 6.62 6.00
N ASP A 250 -22.89 7.61 6.60
CA ASP A 250 -24.24 8.02 6.23
C ASP A 250 -24.21 8.71 4.84
N PRO A 251 -24.90 8.18 3.81
CA PRO A 251 -24.92 8.76 2.46
C PRO A 251 -25.48 10.19 2.43
N GLU A 252 -26.35 10.55 3.38
CA GLU A 252 -26.94 11.89 3.50
C GLU A 252 -26.33 12.72 4.64
N GLY A 253 -25.35 12.17 5.36
CA GLY A 253 -24.67 12.84 6.46
C GLY A 253 -23.48 13.71 6.01
N SER A 254 -22.84 14.38 6.98
CA SER A 254 -21.66 15.22 6.72
C SER A 254 -20.40 14.44 6.36
N TYR A 255 -20.37 13.13 6.62
CA TYR A 255 -19.23 12.26 6.37
C TYR A 255 -19.66 11.00 5.60
N PRO A 256 -20.08 11.13 4.33
CA PRO A 256 -20.33 9.98 3.49
C PRO A 256 -19.03 9.21 3.29
N ALA A 257 -19.10 7.88 3.20
CA ALA A 257 -17.96 7.01 2.94
C ALA A 257 -17.98 6.52 1.48
N PRO A 258 -17.73 7.39 0.48
CA PRO A 258 -17.89 7.04 -0.93
C PRO A 258 -16.93 5.94 -1.37
N TYR A 259 -15.74 5.86 -0.75
CA TYR A 259 -14.79 4.78 -1.00
C TYR A 259 -15.30 3.43 -0.47
N ALA A 260 -16.08 3.41 0.62
CA ALA A 260 -16.64 2.16 1.13
C ALA A 260 -17.51 1.49 0.04
N LEU A 261 -18.30 2.26 -0.72
CA LEU A 261 -19.11 1.75 -1.83
C LEU A 261 -18.30 1.17 -3.01
N MET A 262 -17.02 1.50 -3.13
CA MET A 262 -16.15 0.93 -4.18
C MET A 262 -15.37 -0.29 -3.72
N TYR A 263 -15.09 -0.40 -2.41
CA TYR A 263 -14.28 -1.47 -1.84
C TYR A 263 -15.11 -2.56 -1.12
N LEU A 264 -16.37 -2.30 -0.78
CA LEU A 264 -17.34 -3.25 -0.18
C LEU A 264 -18.44 -3.61 -1.19
#